data_AF-A0A969NWD0-F1
#
_entry.id   AF-A0A969NWD0-F1
#
_cell.length_a   1.000
_cell.length_b   1.000
_cell.length_c   1.000
_cell.angle_alpha   90.00
_cell.angle_beta   90.00
_cell.angle_gamma   90.00
#
_symmetry.space_group_name_H-M   'P 1'
#
loop_
_entity.id
_entity.type
_entity.pdbx_description
1 polymer ?
#
loop_
_entity_poly.entity_id
_entity_poly.type
_entity_poly.pdbx_seq_one_letter_code
_entity_poly.pdbx_strand_id
1 'polypeptide(L)'
;MASEHDTTEYKHRILYSELEAANALNRKLMRQLKQAQAAAAEASRAHAKMVATLTETMRENTALTTERDLWKARAMRQPSLSETYLHISHLLGIDDVTEEEVRVIRKAIARLHHPDTGGDAERMKAWNVALDRLDI
;
A
#
# COMPACT_ATOMS: atom_id res chain seq x y z
N MET A 1 -64.89 40.41 -25.69
CA MET A 1 -63.71 40.28 -26.58
C MET A 1 -62.41 40.79 -25.94
N ALA A 2 -62.38 41.88 -25.17
CA ALA A 2 -61.14 42.34 -24.50
C ALA A 2 -60.58 41.38 -23.42
N SER A 3 -61.45 40.76 -22.61
CA SER A 3 -61.05 39.84 -21.53
C SER A 3 -60.38 38.54 -22.02
N GLU A 4 -60.82 38.00 -23.16
CA GLU A 4 -60.17 36.81 -23.77
C GLU A 4 -58.78 37.13 -24.32
N HIS A 5 -58.55 38.35 -24.81
CA HIS A 5 -57.24 38.74 -25.33
C HIS A 5 -56.20 38.83 -24.21
N ASP A 6 -56.55 39.47 -23.09
CA ASP A 6 -55.69 39.56 -21.89
C ASP A 6 -55.34 38.19 -21.30
N THR A 7 -56.30 37.26 -21.27
CA THR A 7 -56.02 35.89 -20.79
C THR A 7 -55.11 35.11 -21.72
N THR A 8 -55.17 35.37 -23.02
CA THR A 8 -54.33 34.71 -24.03
C THR A 8 -52.90 35.25 -23.97
N GLU A 9 -52.72 36.57 -23.83
CA GLU A 9 -51.41 37.19 -23.63
C GLU A 9 -50.75 36.76 -22.31
N TYR A 10 -51.54 36.65 -21.24
CA TYR A 10 -51.06 36.14 -19.96
C TYR A 10 -50.56 34.70 -20.04
N LYS A 11 -51.32 33.81 -20.69
CA LYS A 11 -50.92 32.41 -20.93
C LYS A 11 -49.67 32.32 -21.79
N HIS A 12 -49.59 33.12 -22.85
CA HIS A 12 -48.42 33.20 -23.71
C HIS A 12 -47.19 33.61 -22.89
N ARG A 13 -47.28 34.63 -22.05
CA ARG A 13 -46.18 35.05 -21.18
C ARG A 13 -45.71 33.94 -20.23
N ILE A 14 -46.63 33.19 -19.63
CA ILE A 14 -46.27 32.04 -18.77
C ILE A 14 -45.50 31.00 -19.59
N LEU A 15 -46.02 30.60 -20.74
CA LEU A 15 -45.38 29.60 -21.60
C LEU A 15 -43.97 30.02 -22.05
N TYR A 16 -43.76 31.30 -22.35
CA TYR A 16 -42.42 31.81 -22.66
C TYR A 16 -41.48 31.73 -21.46
N SER A 17 -41.95 32.07 -20.27
CA SER A 17 -41.14 31.97 -19.05
C SER A 17 -40.78 30.52 -18.71
N GLU A 18 -41.71 29.58 -18.91
CA GLU A 18 -41.48 28.15 -18.70
C GLU A 18 -40.50 27.59 -19.75
N LEU A 19 -40.65 28.00 -21.01
CA LEU A 19 -39.73 27.62 -22.09
C LEU A 19 -38.32 28.14 -21.82
N GLU A 20 -38.19 29.38 -21.35
CA GLU A 20 -36.89 29.96 -21.00
C GLU A 20 -36.25 29.24 -19.80
N ALA A 21 -37.03 28.95 -18.76
CA ALA A 21 -36.59 28.17 -17.61
C ALA A 21 -36.15 26.75 -18.00
N ALA A 22 -36.93 26.07 -18.85
CA ALA A 22 -36.60 24.74 -19.37
C ALA A 22 -35.31 24.77 -20.20
N ASN A 23 -35.14 25.78 -21.06
CA ASN A 23 -33.92 25.95 -21.85
C ASN A 23 -32.69 26.24 -20.97
N ALA A 24 -32.84 27.04 -19.92
CA ALA A 24 -31.78 27.28 -18.95
C ALA A 24 -31.38 26.00 -18.21
N LEU A 25 -32.36 25.20 -17.79
CA LEU A 25 -32.14 23.91 -17.14
C LEU A 25 -31.45 22.92 -18.08
N ASN A 26 -31.89 22.80 -19.33
CA ASN A 26 -31.27 21.95 -20.34
C ASN A 26 -29.79 22.30 -20.53
N ARG A 27 -29.46 23.58 -20.68
CA ARG A 27 -28.05 24.02 -20.78
C ARG A 27 -27.24 23.63 -19.55
N LYS A 28 -27.81 23.74 -18.35
CA LYS A 28 -27.16 23.34 -17.09
C LYS A 28 -26.91 21.82 -17.05
N LEU A 29 -27.93 21.02 -17.35
CA LEU A 29 -27.84 19.57 -17.37
C LEU A 29 -26.83 19.08 -18.41
N MET A 30 -26.80 19.68 -19.60
CA MET A 30 -25.79 19.36 -20.61
C MET A 30 -24.36 19.63 -20.13
N ARG A 31 -24.13 20.73 -19.41
CA ARG A 31 -22.81 21.03 -18.82
C ARG A 31 -22.44 20.01 -17.75
N GLN A 32 -23.38 19.66 -16.87
CA GLN A 32 -23.17 18.64 -15.84
C GLN A 32 -22.88 17.27 -16.46
N LEU A 33 -23.62 16.87 -17.49
CA LEU A 33 -23.40 15.62 -18.22
C LEU A 33 -22.01 15.60 -18.85
N LYS A 34 -21.60 16.70 -19.51
CA LYS A 34 -20.26 16.81 -20.10
C LYS A 34 -19.16 16.70 -19.04
N GLN A 35 -19.35 17.31 -17.88
CA GLN A 35 -18.41 17.21 -16.76
C GLN A 35 -18.33 15.78 -16.21
N ALA A 36 -19.47 15.11 -16.03
CA ALA A 36 -19.52 13.72 -15.58
C ALA A 36 -18.86 12.77 -16.58
N GLN A 37 -19.08 12.97 -17.88
CA GLN A 37 -18.42 12.20 -18.93
C GLN A 37 -16.90 12.40 -18.93
N ALA A 38 -16.42 13.63 -18.74
CA ALA A 38 -14.99 13.91 -18.63
C ALA A 38 -14.36 13.20 -17.42
N ALA A 39 -15.01 13.28 -16.26
CA ALA A 39 -14.56 12.60 -15.04
C ALA A 39 -14.56 11.07 -15.21
N ALA A 40 -15.60 10.49 -15.81
CA ALA A 40 -15.67 9.06 -16.09
C ALA A 40 -14.57 8.60 -17.06
N ALA A 41 -14.29 9.39 -18.11
CA ALA A 41 -13.22 9.09 -19.05
C ALA A 41 -11.83 9.14 -18.38
N GLU A 42 -11.62 10.09 -17.48
CA GLU A 42 -10.38 10.16 -16.69
C GLU A 42 -10.24 8.98 -15.73
N ALA A 43 -11.30 8.64 -15.00
CA ALA A 43 -11.31 7.47 -14.13
C ALA A 43 -11.03 6.17 -14.90
N SER A 44 -11.60 6.02 -16.10
CA SER A 44 -11.34 4.87 -16.97
C SER A 44 -9.87 4.79 -17.39
N ARG A 45 -9.26 5.91 -17.78
CA ARG A 45 -7.81 5.97 -18.12
C ARG A 45 -6.94 5.63 -16.92
N ALA A 46 -7.24 6.18 -15.74
CA ALA A 46 -6.51 5.89 -14.51
C ALA A 46 -6.61 4.41 -14.13
N HIS A 47 -7.81 3.82 -14.23
CA HIS A 47 -8.03 2.40 -13.98
C HIS A 47 -7.25 1.53 -14.96
N ALA A 48 -7.27 1.85 -16.26
CA ALA A 48 -6.48 1.11 -17.26
C ALA A 48 -4.98 1.14 -16.95
N LYS A 49 -4.44 2.30 -16.55
CA LYS A 49 -3.04 2.42 -16.11
C LYS A 49 -2.76 1.58 -14.87
N MET A 50 -3.63 1.62 -13.87
CA MET A 50 -3.49 0.84 -12.64
C MET A 50 -3.49 -0.66 -12.93
N VAL A 51 -4.39 -1.14 -13.78
CA VAL A 51 -4.43 -2.55 -14.19
C VAL A 51 -3.12 -2.94 -14.87
N ALA A 52 -2.63 -2.13 -15.80
CA ALA A 52 -1.34 -2.38 -16.47
C ALA A 52 -0.17 -2.47 -15.47
N THR A 53 -0.08 -1.51 -14.53
CA THR A 53 0.94 -1.55 -13.48
C THR A 53 0.81 -2.80 -12.62
N LEU A 54 -0.39 -3.12 -12.14
CA LEU A 54 -0.61 -4.31 -11.30
C LEU A 54 -0.23 -5.60 -12.03
N THR A 55 -0.60 -5.73 -13.31
CA THR A 55 -0.25 -6.91 -14.10
C THR A 55 1.26 -7.07 -14.27
N GLU A 56 1.99 -5.97 -14.49
CA GLU A 56 3.45 -6.02 -14.61
C GLU A 56 4.10 -6.36 -13.27
N THR A 57 3.66 -5.73 -12.17
CA THR A 57 4.15 -6.04 -10.83
C THR A 57 3.86 -7.49 -10.43
N MET A 58 2.72 -8.06 -10.84
CA MET A 58 2.44 -9.48 -10.63
C MET A 58 3.37 -10.38 -11.45
N ARG A 59 3.69 -10.00 -12.69
CA ARG A 59 4.63 -10.72 -13.55
C ARG A 59 6.04 -10.73 -12.94
N GLU A 60 6.52 -9.56 -12.52
CA GLU A 60 7.81 -9.40 -11.84
C GLU A 60 7.88 -10.19 -10.53
N ASN A 61 6.85 -10.08 -9.68
CA ASN A 61 6.78 -10.88 -8.44
C ASN A 61 6.82 -12.38 -8.71
N THR A 62 6.15 -12.84 -9.77
CA THR A 62 6.19 -14.24 -10.17
C THR A 62 7.61 -14.65 -10.55
N ALA A 63 8.33 -13.83 -11.33
CA ALA A 63 9.71 -14.08 -11.70
C ALA A 63 10.68 -14.08 -10.50
N LEU A 64 10.52 -13.14 -9.57
CA LEU A 64 11.32 -13.09 -8.34
C LEU A 64 11.04 -14.28 -7.43
N THR A 65 9.78 -14.73 -7.36
CA THR A 65 9.37 -15.91 -6.58
C THR A 65 10.03 -17.17 -7.13
N THR A 66 10.02 -17.37 -8.46
CA THR A 66 10.67 -18.53 -9.08
C THR A 66 12.18 -18.48 -8.91
N GLU A 67 12.80 -17.30 -9.04
CA GLU A 67 14.23 -17.12 -8.80
C GLU A 67 14.60 -17.43 -7.34
N ARG A 68 13.87 -16.88 -6.37
CA ARG A 68 14.04 -17.19 -4.94
C ARG A 68 13.96 -18.69 -4.70
N ASP A 69 12.99 -19.38 -5.28
CA ASP A 69 12.79 -20.82 -5.07
C ASP A 69 13.89 -21.65 -5.73
N LEU A 70 14.41 -21.22 -6.88
CA LEU A 70 15.60 -21.79 -7.50
C LEU A 70 16.82 -21.67 -6.57
N TRP A 71 17.06 -20.48 -6.00
CA TRP A 71 18.17 -20.26 -5.07
C TRP A 71 18.01 -21.07 -3.78
N LYS A 72 16.79 -21.13 -3.21
CA LYS A 72 16.50 -21.99 -2.06
C LYS A 72 16.76 -23.46 -2.36
N ALA A 73 16.31 -23.96 -3.51
CA ALA A 73 16.54 -25.34 -3.91
C ALA A 73 18.04 -25.63 -4.13
N ARG A 74 18.81 -24.67 -4.68
CA ARG A 74 20.27 -24.77 -4.81
C ARG A 74 20.96 -24.85 -3.44
N ALA A 75 20.58 -23.97 -2.51
CA ALA A 75 21.12 -23.96 -1.15
C ALA A 75 20.80 -25.28 -0.42
N MET A 76 19.58 -25.80 -0.53
CA MET A 76 19.18 -27.06 0.08
C MET A 76 19.87 -28.30 -0.54
N ARG A 77 20.28 -28.22 -1.82
CA ARG A 77 21.00 -29.30 -2.52
C ARG A 77 22.51 -29.30 -2.27
N GLN A 78 23.07 -28.30 -1.61
CA GLN A 78 24.45 -28.33 -1.12
C GLN A 78 24.45 -28.96 0.28
N PRO A 79 24.79 -30.26 0.42
CA PRO A 79 24.79 -30.93 1.73
C PRO A 79 25.80 -30.36 2.73
N SER A 80 26.75 -29.51 2.30
CA SER A 80 27.72 -28.87 3.18
C SER A 80 27.23 -27.58 3.84
N LEU A 81 26.09 -27.00 3.42
CA LEU A 81 25.54 -25.77 4.01
C LEU A 81 24.44 -26.05 5.06
N SER A 82 24.11 -27.31 5.32
CA SER A 82 23.14 -27.65 6.36
C SER A 82 23.75 -27.58 7.78
N GLU A 83 25.07 -27.62 7.91
CA GLU A 83 25.79 -27.38 9.18
C GLU A 83 26.38 -25.98 9.26
N THR A 84 26.71 -25.36 8.13
CA THR A 84 26.87 -23.92 8.03
C THR A 84 25.49 -23.32 7.76
N TYR A 85 24.65 -23.27 8.81
CA TYR A 85 23.86 -22.06 9.00
C TYR A 85 24.80 -20.93 8.62
N LEU A 86 24.52 -20.23 7.52
CA LEU A 86 25.14 -18.96 7.19
C LEU A 86 25.15 -18.19 8.51
N HIS A 87 26.31 -18.20 9.17
CA HIS A 87 26.59 -17.34 10.29
C HIS A 87 26.40 -15.99 9.63
N ILE A 88 25.24 -15.38 9.85
CA ILE A 88 24.96 -14.02 9.38
C ILE A 88 26.12 -13.11 9.85
N SER A 89 26.76 -13.50 10.95
CA SER A 89 28.09 -13.13 11.41
C SER A 89 29.19 -13.13 10.33
N HIS A 90 29.49 -14.25 9.67
CA HIS A 90 30.49 -14.33 8.59
C HIS A 90 30.13 -13.45 7.38
N LEU A 91 28.84 -13.29 7.06
CA LEU A 91 28.41 -12.44 5.94
C LEU A 91 28.45 -10.94 6.27
N LEU A 92 28.34 -10.59 7.56
CA LEU A 92 28.40 -9.22 8.08
C LEU A 92 29.79 -8.84 8.62
N GLY A 93 30.80 -9.71 8.51
CA GLY A 93 32.14 -9.47 9.05
C GLY A 93 32.18 -9.44 10.58
N ILE A 94 31.20 -10.07 11.24
CA ILE A 94 31.08 -10.17 12.70
C ILE A 94 31.68 -11.51 13.16
N ASP A 95 32.92 -11.77 12.77
CA ASP A 95 33.63 -12.99 13.16
C ASP A 95 34.33 -12.83 14.52
N ASP A 96 34.39 -11.61 15.05
CA ASP A 96 35.02 -11.28 16.33
C ASP A 96 34.07 -10.50 17.25
N VAL A 97 32.89 -11.03 17.62
CA VAL A 97 32.21 -10.50 18.82
C VAL A 97 32.96 -11.04 20.02
N THR A 98 33.66 -10.15 20.72
CA THR A 98 34.33 -10.51 21.97
C THR A 98 33.30 -10.79 23.07
N GLU A 99 33.64 -11.64 24.04
CA GLU A 99 32.77 -11.94 25.21
C GLU A 99 32.33 -10.67 25.95
N GLU A 100 33.18 -9.64 25.97
CA GLU A 100 32.86 -8.34 26.56
C GLU A 100 31.79 -7.58 25.76
N GLU A 101 31.80 -7.67 24.43
CA GLU A 101 30.77 -7.07 23.58
C GLU A 101 29.43 -7.80 23.73
N VAL A 102 29.43 -9.14 23.83
CA VAL A 102 28.23 -9.92 24.16
C VAL A 102 27.66 -9.47 25.50
N ARG A 103 28.50 -9.26 26.51
CA ARG A 103 28.11 -8.80 27.85
C ARG A 103 27.55 -7.37 27.84
N VAL A 104 28.15 -6.47 27.06
CA VAL A 104 27.65 -5.10 26.88
C VAL A 104 26.30 -5.09 26.17
N ILE A 105 26.13 -5.89 25.12
CA ILE A 105 24.87 -6.05 24.39
C ILE A 105 23.79 -6.64 25.30
N ARG A 106 24.12 -7.68 26.09
CA ARG A 106 23.23 -8.28 27.10
C ARG A 106 22.75 -7.24 28.10
N LYS A 107 23.65 -6.38 28.58
CA LYS A 107 23.32 -5.27 29.51
C LYS A 107 22.46 -4.19 28.86
N ALA A 108 22.70 -3.86 27.59
CA ALA A 108 21.89 -2.90 26.84
C ALA A 108 20.47 -3.42 26.60
N ILE A 109 20.33 -4.68 26.21
CA ILE A 109 19.03 -5.36 26.00
C ILE A 109 18.27 -5.48 27.32
N ALA A 110 18.95 -5.85 28.41
CA ALA A 110 18.33 -5.89 29.73
C ALA A 110 17.79 -4.53 30.17
N ARG A 111 18.46 -3.42 29.82
CA ARG A 111 17.94 -2.06 30.10
C ARG A 111 16.75 -1.69 29.22
N LEU A 112 16.68 -2.19 27.99
CA LEU A 112 15.63 -1.84 27.03
C LEU A 112 14.37 -2.69 27.20
N HIS A 113 14.53 -3.94 27.63
CA HIS A 113 13.46 -4.93 27.68
C HIS A 113 13.23 -5.51 29.08
N HIS A 114 13.78 -4.89 30.14
CA HIS A 114 13.50 -5.34 31.51
C HIS A 114 11.98 -5.28 31.78
N PRO A 115 11.40 -6.32 32.40
CA PRO A 115 10.00 -6.31 32.82
C PRO A 115 9.67 -5.10 33.71
N ASP A 116 10.59 -4.71 34.60
CA ASP A 116 10.41 -3.59 35.53
C ASP A 116 10.41 -2.20 34.85
N THR A 117 10.92 -2.10 33.63
CA THR A 117 10.89 -0.88 32.80
C THR A 117 9.74 -0.88 31.79
N GLY A 118 8.81 -1.84 31.88
CA GLY A 118 7.71 -2.01 30.93
C GLY A 118 8.12 -2.65 29.60
N GLY A 119 9.24 -3.39 29.61
CA GLY A 119 9.78 -4.07 28.44
C GLY A 119 9.10 -5.41 28.11
N ASP A 120 9.31 -5.87 26.88
CA ASP A 120 8.79 -7.14 26.37
C ASP A 120 9.68 -8.31 26.82
N ALA A 121 9.19 -9.09 27.79
CA ALA A 121 9.91 -10.22 28.39
C ALA A 121 10.19 -11.34 27.38
N GLU A 122 9.32 -11.54 26.38
CA GLU A 122 9.53 -12.55 25.34
C GLU A 122 10.68 -12.15 24.41
N ARG A 123 10.80 -10.85 24.10
CA ARG A 123 11.97 -10.33 23.35
C ARG A 123 13.25 -10.45 24.15
N MET A 124 13.22 -10.17 25.45
CA MET A 124 14.40 -10.36 26.32
C MET A 124 14.87 -11.81 26.32
N LYS A 125 13.92 -12.77 26.39
CA LYS A 125 14.21 -14.19 26.31
C LYS A 125 14.79 -14.61 24.96
N ALA A 126 14.21 -14.14 23.85
CA ALA A 126 14.71 -14.43 22.50
C ALA A 126 16.14 -13.90 22.29
N TRP A 127 16.43 -12.69 22.79
CA TRP A 127 17.77 -12.12 22.75
C TRP A 127 18.78 -12.87 23.61
N ASN A 128 18.39 -13.29 24.83
CA ASN A 128 19.27 -14.11 25.65
C ASN A 128 19.63 -15.42 24.95
N VAL A 129 18.65 -16.12 24.36
CA VAL A 129 18.91 -17.37 23.61
C VAL A 129 19.83 -17.13 22.40
N ALA A 130 19.74 -15.97 21.75
CA ALA A 130 20.61 -15.62 20.64
C ALA A 130 22.04 -15.29 21.09
N LEU A 131 22.19 -14.57 22.21
CA LEU A 131 23.49 -14.21 22.78
C LEU A 131 24.18 -15.40 23.46
N ASP A 132 23.44 -16.31 24.07
CA ASP A 132 23.97 -17.55 24.68
C ASP A 132 24.59 -18.49 23.63
N ARG A 133 24.28 -18.30 22.35
CA ARG A 133 24.92 -19.02 21.23
C ARG A 133 26.24 -18.38 20.78
N LEU A 134 26.52 -17.16 21.26
CA LEU A 134 27.71 -16.38 20.95
C LEU A 134 28.69 -16.30 22.14
N ASP A 135 28.23 -16.55 23.37
CA ASP A 135 29.11 -16.83 24.51
C ASP A 135 29.83 -18.17 24.27
N ILE A 136 31.15 -18.13 24.11
CA ILE A 136 32.05 -19.30 24.01
C ILE A 136 32.57 -19.66 25.40
#